data_AF-A0A2W6U7R7-F1
#
_entry.id   AF-A0A2W6U7R7-F1
#
_cell.length_a   1.000
_cell.length_b   1.000
_cell.length_c   1.000
_cell.angle_alpha   90.00
_cell.angle_beta   90.00
_cell.angle_gamma   90.00
#
_symmetry.space_group_name_H-M   'P 1'
#
loop_
_entity.id
_entity.type
_entity.pdbx_description
1 polymer ?
#
loop_
_entity_poly.entity_id
_entity_poly.type
_entity_poly.pdbx_seq_one_letter_code
_entity_poly.pdbx_strand_id
1 'polypeptide(L)'
;MWPIMLFLLAFLGGGVAMGYAVRHWDRLAVLVKPAPTAIAPAKVAEAPAPALSPRVVTDPEIVERVEALDGRIAAIDSQAREASGNADRAEALLVAFAARRMIDRGQPLGYLETMLRNHFGGVDPQAVAMTIASAQRPVTLSGLQDGFARIEPSLVAKPPRESWWNGFRREMSSLFVVRRADAPSALPGDRRDRARRALEQGQVDVALGEVTRLPGAANAKDWIASARRYVLAHNALDRIETAALLAPPPVPAPAVPAAAAEPAPASTPKP
;
A
#
# COMPACT_ATOMS: atom_id res chain seq x y z
N MET A 1 2.34 -23.49 28.28
CA MET A 1 1.14 -22.87 28.90
C MET A 1 1.44 -22.03 30.14
N TRP A 2 2.43 -22.40 30.97
CA TRP A 2 2.84 -21.62 32.16
C TRP A 2 3.16 -20.12 31.95
N PRO A 3 3.89 -19.68 30.89
CA PRO A 3 4.22 -18.26 30.73
C PRO A 3 2.99 -17.40 30.42
N ILE A 4 2.01 -17.95 29.70
CA ILE A 4 0.76 -17.23 29.36
C ILE A 4 -0.07 -16.96 30.61
N MET A 5 -0.07 -17.91 31.56
CA MET A 5 -0.81 -17.77 32.81
C MET A 5 -0.19 -16.69 33.72
N LEU A 6 1.15 -16.57 33.74
CA LEU A 6 1.85 -15.49 34.43
C LEU A 6 1.57 -14.11 33.83
N PHE A 7 1.52 -14.01 32.49
CA PHE A 7 1.15 -12.77 31.81
C PHE A 7 -0.31 -12.36 32.10
N LEU A 8 -1.24 -13.31 32.10
CA LEU A 8 -2.65 -13.05 32.45
C LEU A 8 -2.81 -12.59 33.89
N LEU A 9 -2.07 -13.19 34.82
CA LEU A 9 -2.13 -12.84 36.24
C LEU A 9 -1.50 -11.46 36.51
N ALA A 10 -0.41 -11.13 35.82
CA ALA A 10 0.19 -9.79 35.86
C ALA A 10 -0.74 -8.72 35.28
N PHE A 11 -1.45 -9.03 34.19
CA PHE A 11 -2.41 -8.12 33.57
C PHE A 11 -3.63 -7.86 34.46
N LEU A 12 -4.19 -8.92 35.06
CA LEU A 12 -5.28 -8.76 36.04
C LEU A 12 -4.82 -7.96 37.28
N GLY A 13 -3.62 -8.23 37.79
CA GLY A 13 -3.04 -7.48 38.91
C GLY A 13 -2.88 -5.99 38.60
N GLY A 14 -2.39 -5.66 37.40
CA GLY A 14 -2.27 -4.28 36.93
C GLY A 14 -3.62 -3.57 36.83
N GLY A 15 -4.65 -4.25 36.31
CA GLY A 15 -6.01 -3.68 36.22
C GLY A 15 -6.63 -3.38 37.59
N VAL A 16 -6.45 -4.27 38.57
CA VAL A 16 -6.95 -4.06 39.94
C VAL A 16 -6.19 -2.94 40.65
N ALA A 17 -4.87 -2.87 40.49
CA ALA A 17 -4.04 -1.79 41.06
C ALA A 17 -4.40 -0.42 40.46
N MET A 18 -4.65 -0.36 39.15
CA MET A 18 -5.10 0.84 38.45
C MET A 18 -6.48 1.30 38.96
N GLY A 19 -7.43 0.38 39.10
CA GLY A 19 -8.76 0.68 39.64
C GLY A 19 -8.73 1.19 41.09
N TYR A 20 -7.83 0.63 41.91
CA TYR A 20 -7.63 1.08 43.30
C TYR A 20 -7.01 2.48 43.36
N ALA A 21 -5.99 2.76 42.54
CA ALA A 21 -5.33 4.07 42.49
C ALA A 21 -6.28 5.20 42.06
N VAL A 22 -7.15 4.95 41.08
CA VAL A 22 -8.18 5.92 40.63
C VAL A 22 -9.23 6.18 41.72
N ARG A 23 -9.54 5.19 42.56
CA ARG A 23 -10.53 5.32 43.64
C ARG A 23 -9.97 6.00 44.89
N HIS A 24 -8.66 5.92 45.16
CA HIS A 24 -8.05 6.44 46.38
C HIS A 24 -7.38 7.82 46.23
N TRP A 25 -7.15 8.29 44.99
CA TRP A 25 -6.60 9.63 44.71
C TRP A 25 -7.56 10.46 43.85
N ASP A 26 -8.25 11.41 44.49
CA ASP A 26 -9.22 12.32 43.84
C ASP A 26 -8.63 13.12 42.67
N ARG A 27 -7.31 13.37 42.67
CA ARG A 27 -6.60 14.07 41.58
C ARG A 27 -6.51 13.25 40.28
N LEU A 28 -6.57 11.92 40.34
CA LEU A 28 -6.52 11.03 39.16
C LEU A 28 -7.92 10.69 38.62
N ALA A 29 -8.96 10.80 39.46
CA ALA A 29 -10.35 10.59 39.04
C ALA A 29 -10.87 11.68 38.08
N VAL A 30 -10.30 12.89 38.11
CA VAL A 30 -10.67 14.02 37.23
C VAL A 30 -10.26 13.80 35.77
N LEU A 31 -9.23 13.00 35.50
CA LEU A 31 -8.75 12.70 34.13
C LEU A 31 -9.58 11.62 33.42
N VAL A 32 -10.36 10.81 34.16
CA VAL A 32 -11.06 9.63 33.63
C VAL A 32 -12.59 9.79 33.66
N LYS A 33 -13.13 10.73 34.45
CA LYS A 33 -14.56 11.06 34.42
C LYS A 33 -14.81 12.26 33.49
N PRO A 34 -15.60 12.14 32.42
CA PRO A 34 -16.22 13.31 31.82
C PRO A 34 -17.12 13.93 32.89
N ALA A 35 -16.79 15.14 33.34
CA ALA A 35 -17.58 15.85 34.32
C ALA A 35 -18.98 16.10 33.74
N PRO A 36 -20.07 15.70 34.41
CA PRO A 36 -21.38 16.18 34.05
C PRO A 36 -21.40 17.69 34.36
N THR A 37 -21.59 18.51 33.33
CA THR A 37 -21.89 19.94 33.50
C THR A 37 -23.24 20.04 34.22
N ALA A 38 -23.19 20.11 35.55
CA ALA A 38 -24.34 20.46 36.35
C ALA A 38 -24.65 21.93 36.11
N ILE A 39 -25.67 22.21 35.30
CA ILE A 39 -26.26 23.54 35.20
C ILE A 39 -27.00 23.75 36.52
N ALA A 40 -26.35 24.40 37.48
CA ALA A 40 -27.05 24.90 38.66
C ALA A 40 -28.07 25.95 38.19
N PRO A 41 -29.34 25.90 38.64
CA PRO A 41 -30.26 27.00 38.40
C PRO A 41 -29.70 28.22 39.14
N ALA A 42 -29.18 29.18 38.38
CA ALA A 42 -28.84 30.49 38.91
C ALA A 42 -30.13 31.06 39.53
N LYS A 43 -30.12 31.32 40.83
CA LYS A 43 -31.12 32.21 41.42
C LYS A 43 -31.01 33.54 40.68
N VAL A 44 -32.03 33.83 39.87
CA VAL A 44 -32.19 35.13 39.23
C VAL A 44 -32.43 36.12 40.35
N ALA A 45 -31.38 36.84 40.75
CA ALA A 45 -31.59 38.15 41.34
C ALA A 45 -32.18 39.00 40.21
N GLU A 46 -33.37 39.55 40.44
CA GLU A 46 -34.04 40.47 39.54
C GLU A 46 -33.17 41.74 39.42
N ALA A 47 -32.27 41.73 38.45
CA ALA A 47 -31.59 42.91 37.99
C ALA A 47 -32.62 43.80 37.28
N PRO A 48 -32.54 45.13 37.39
CA PRO A 48 -33.43 46.03 36.66
C PRO A 48 -33.39 45.66 35.19
N ALA A 49 -34.57 45.48 34.58
CA ALA A 49 -34.68 45.16 33.17
C ALA A 49 -33.81 46.13 32.35
N PRO A 50 -32.80 45.65 31.60
CA PRO A 50 -32.09 46.53 30.68
C PRO A 50 -33.12 46.99 29.66
N ALA A 51 -33.26 48.30 29.52
CA ALA A 51 -34.03 48.87 28.42
C ALA A 51 -33.49 48.27 27.12
N LEU A 52 -34.33 47.49 26.44
CA LEU A 52 -34.07 47.00 25.09
C LEU A 52 -34.17 48.19 24.14
N SER A 53 -33.16 49.04 24.17
CA SER A 53 -32.83 49.85 22.99
C SER A 53 -32.53 48.85 21.87
N PRO A 54 -33.07 49.00 20.66
CA PRO A 54 -32.59 48.26 19.50
C PRO A 54 -31.18 48.78 19.23
N ARG A 55 -30.20 48.28 19.98
CA ARG A 55 -28.79 48.51 19.74
C ARG A 55 -28.53 47.69 18.49
N VAL A 56 -28.47 48.41 17.37
CA VAL A 56 -27.92 47.89 16.12
C VAL A 56 -26.69 47.07 16.49
N VAL A 57 -26.62 45.85 15.97
CA VAL A 57 -25.50 44.92 16.14
C VAL A 57 -24.26 45.57 15.51
N THR A 58 -23.62 46.43 16.29
CA THR A 58 -22.34 47.10 16.03
C THR A 58 -21.57 47.11 17.35
N ASP A 59 -21.66 46.02 18.12
CA ASP A 59 -20.77 45.83 19.26
C ASP A 59 -19.47 45.25 18.70
N PRO A 60 -18.35 46.01 18.71
CA PRO A 60 -17.10 45.59 18.07
C PRO A 60 -16.59 44.25 18.62
N GLU A 61 -16.91 43.92 19.87
CA GLU A 61 -16.54 42.66 20.52
C GLU A 61 -17.24 41.43 19.88
N ILE A 62 -18.48 41.57 19.40
CA ILE A 62 -19.18 40.47 18.73
C ILE A 62 -18.60 40.24 17.34
N VAL A 63 -18.23 41.31 16.63
CA VAL A 63 -17.58 41.21 15.32
C VAL A 63 -16.23 40.50 15.46
N GLU A 64 -15.40 40.88 16.44
CA GLU A 64 -14.12 40.22 16.71
C GLU A 64 -14.29 38.74 17.06
N ARG A 65 -15.31 38.39 17.86
CA ARG A 65 -15.61 36.99 18.20
C ARG A 65 -16.06 36.18 16.98
N VAL A 66 -16.85 36.77 16.08
CA VAL A 66 -17.27 36.11 14.82
C VAL A 66 -16.07 35.87 13.92
N GLU A 67 -15.22 36.88 13.72
CA GLU A 67 -13.98 36.74 12.93
C GLU A 67 -13.04 35.67 13.51
N ALA A 68 -12.90 35.61 14.85
CA ALA A 68 -12.11 34.57 15.52
C ALA A 68 -12.71 33.16 15.35
N LEU A 69 -14.04 33.02 15.38
CA LEU A 69 -14.72 31.75 15.13
C LEU A 69 -14.57 31.29 13.68
N ASP A 70 -14.71 32.19 12.71
CA ASP A 70 -14.51 31.89 11.29
C ASP A 70 -13.07 31.44 11.03
N GLY A 71 -12.08 32.12 11.61
CA GLY A 71 -10.68 31.71 11.56
C GLY A 71 -10.44 30.32 12.17
N ARG A 72 -11.09 30.02 13.30
CA ARG A 72 -11.00 28.69 13.93
C ARG A 72 -11.66 27.60 13.09
N ILE A 73 -12.80 27.87 12.46
CA ILE A 73 -13.48 26.91 11.56
C ILE A 73 -12.59 26.62 10.35
N ALA A 74 -11.99 27.65 9.74
CA ALA A 74 -11.07 27.48 8.61
C ALA A 74 -9.85 26.63 9.00
N ALA A 75 -9.28 26.84 10.18
CA ALA A 75 -8.18 26.03 10.68
C ALA A 75 -8.58 24.57 10.93
N ILE A 76 -9.75 24.33 11.53
CA ILE A 76 -10.28 22.97 11.76
C ILE A 76 -10.53 22.25 10.44
N ASP A 77 -11.12 22.93 9.46
CA ASP A 77 -11.38 22.37 8.13
C ASP A 77 -10.09 22.04 7.38
N SER A 78 -9.07 22.91 7.45
CA SER A 78 -7.72 22.60 6.94
C SER A 78 -7.13 21.35 7.61
N GLN A 79 -7.17 21.30 8.94
CA GLN A 79 -6.64 20.18 9.72
C GLN A 79 -7.41 18.88 9.44
N ALA A 80 -8.73 18.96 9.27
CA ALA A 80 -9.58 17.82 8.93
C ALA A 80 -9.22 17.27 7.54
N ARG A 81 -9.00 18.14 6.54
CA ARG A 81 -8.57 17.73 5.20
C ARG A 81 -7.19 17.07 5.21
N GLU A 82 -6.25 17.60 5.98
CA GLU A 82 -4.94 16.98 6.17
C GLU A 82 -5.04 15.61 6.82
N ALA A 83 -5.88 15.48 7.86
CA ALA A 83 -6.12 14.20 8.54
C ALA A 83 -6.77 13.16 7.60
N SER A 84 -7.78 13.56 6.82
CA SER A 84 -8.40 12.71 5.81
C SER A 84 -7.39 12.27 4.75
N GLY A 85 -6.61 13.20 4.19
CA GLY A 85 -5.59 12.86 3.19
C GLY A 85 -4.51 11.90 3.73
N ASN A 86 -4.12 12.03 4.99
CA ASN A 86 -3.22 11.09 5.65
C ASN A 86 -3.85 9.69 5.81
N ALA A 87 -5.14 9.63 6.15
CA ALA A 87 -5.87 8.37 6.26
C ALA A 87 -6.01 7.68 4.90
N ASP A 88 -6.34 8.42 3.84
CA ASP A 88 -6.46 7.89 2.48
C ASP A 88 -5.12 7.34 1.98
N ARG A 89 -4.02 8.04 2.26
CA ARG A 89 -2.67 7.57 1.94
C ARG A 89 -2.32 6.28 2.69
N ALA A 90 -2.68 6.20 3.98
CA ALA A 90 -2.47 4.99 4.77
C ALA A 90 -3.29 3.81 4.22
N GLU A 91 -4.55 4.04 3.83
CA GLU A 91 -5.37 3.02 3.19
C GLU A 91 -4.74 2.55 1.87
N ALA A 92 -4.34 3.48 0.99
CA ALA A 92 -3.71 3.15 -0.27
C ALA A 92 -2.46 2.28 -0.08
N LEU A 93 -1.61 2.58 0.90
CA LEU A 93 -0.45 1.76 1.25
C LEU A 93 -0.85 0.36 1.73
N LEU A 94 -1.86 0.25 2.61
CA LEU A 94 -2.36 -1.05 3.07
C LEU A 94 -2.88 -1.91 1.91
N VAL A 95 -3.58 -1.30 0.96
CA VAL A 95 -4.08 -1.96 -0.25
C VAL A 95 -2.93 -2.44 -1.13
N ALA A 96 -1.91 -1.59 -1.35
CA ALA A 96 -0.72 -1.95 -2.12
C ALA A 96 0.04 -3.12 -1.48
N PHE A 97 0.28 -3.09 -0.16
CA PHE A 97 0.95 -4.18 0.56
C PHE A 97 0.12 -5.47 0.56
N ALA A 98 -1.20 -5.37 0.73
CA ALA A 98 -2.07 -6.53 0.65
C ALA A 98 -2.04 -7.16 -0.74
N ALA A 99 -2.09 -6.35 -1.81
CA ALA A 99 -1.99 -6.82 -3.19
C ALA A 99 -0.65 -7.53 -3.44
N ARG A 100 0.47 -6.93 -3.04
CA ARG A 100 1.81 -7.54 -3.14
C ARG A 100 1.86 -8.90 -2.45
N ARG A 101 1.41 -8.96 -1.19
CA ARG A 101 1.37 -10.20 -0.40
C ARG A 101 0.48 -11.29 -1.03
N MET A 102 -0.57 -10.93 -1.77
CA MET A 102 -1.44 -11.90 -2.47
C MET A 102 -0.79 -12.41 -3.75
N ILE A 103 -0.19 -11.53 -4.56
CA ILE A 103 0.55 -11.90 -5.77
C ILE A 103 1.74 -12.81 -5.42
N ASP A 104 2.52 -12.46 -4.40
CA ASP A 104 3.69 -13.25 -3.96
C ASP A 104 3.30 -14.68 -3.54
N ARG A 105 2.12 -14.82 -2.91
CA ARG A 105 1.56 -16.11 -2.50
C ARG A 105 0.79 -16.83 -3.60
N GLY A 106 0.64 -16.22 -4.78
CA GLY A 106 -0.14 -16.75 -5.89
C GLY A 106 -1.63 -16.89 -5.57
N GLN A 107 -2.17 -16.02 -4.71
CA GLN A 107 -3.57 -16.03 -4.29
C GLN A 107 -4.40 -15.02 -5.11
N PRO A 108 -5.69 -15.30 -5.36
CA PRO A 108 -6.57 -14.36 -6.04
C PRO A 108 -6.79 -13.10 -5.19
N LEU A 109 -6.88 -11.93 -5.81
CA LEU A 109 -7.02 -10.65 -5.13
C LEU A 109 -8.38 -10.49 -4.43
N GLY A 110 -9.45 -11.04 -5.01
CA GLY A 110 -10.80 -10.94 -4.45
C GLY A 110 -11.25 -9.49 -4.31
N TYR A 111 -11.66 -9.07 -3.11
CA TYR A 111 -12.10 -7.71 -2.83
C TYR A 111 -11.04 -6.64 -3.14
N LEU A 112 -9.74 -6.98 -3.06
CA LEU A 112 -8.64 -6.06 -3.36
C LEU A 112 -8.68 -5.55 -4.81
N GLU A 113 -9.28 -6.26 -5.75
CA GLU A 113 -9.38 -5.79 -7.14
C GLU A 113 -10.18 -4.49 -7.23
N THR A 114 -11.32 -4.41 -6.53
CA THR A 114 -12.16 -3.21 -6.50
C THR A 114 -11.46 -2.09 -5.73
N MET A 115 -10.79 -2.45 -4.64
CA MET A 115 -10.01 -1.50 -3.84
C MET A 115 -8.85 -0.87 -4.63
N LEU A 116 -8.14 -1.68 -5.43
CA LEU A 116 -7.10 -1.22 -6.33
C LEU A 116 -7.65 -0.28 -7.42
N ARG A 117 -8.81 -0.61 -8.00
CA ARG A 117 -9.46 0.26 -9.00
C ARG A 117 -9.89 1.60 -8.39
N ASN A 118 -10.43 1.59 -7.18
CA ASN A 118 -10.90 2.80 -6.52
C ASN A 118 -9.74 3.73 -6.14
N HIS A 119 -8.66 3.19 -5.57
CA HIS A 119 -7.52 3.99 -5.12
C HIS A 119 -6.55 4.38 -6.24
N PHE A 120 -6.30 3.49 -7.20
CA PHE A 120 -5.23 3.66 -8.18
C PHE A 120 -5.72 3.75 -9.63
N GLY A 121 -6.99 3.49 -9.92
CA GLY A 121 -7.52 3.47 -11.28
C GLY A 121 -7.44 4.82 -12.01
N GLY A 122 -7.51 5.93 -11.26
CA GLY A 122 -7.31 7.29 -11.80
C GLY A 122 -5.85 7.71 -11.95
N VAL A 123 -4.92 7.04 -11.26
CA VAL A 123 -3.49 7.40 -11.22
C VAL A 123 -2.68 6.55 -12.20
N ASP A 124 -2.83 5.23 -12.14
CA ASP A 124 -2.13 4.28 -13.00
C ASP A 124 -3.02 3.09 -13.40
N PRO A 125 -3.94 3.29 -14.37
CA PRO A 125 -4.87 2.24 -14.78
C PRO A 125 -4.14 1.04 -15.40
N GLN A 126 -2.98 1.25 -16.01
CA GLN A 126 -2.20 0.18 -16.62
C GLN A 126 -1.57 -0.73 -15.56
N ALA A 127 -0.99 -0.17 -14.50
CA ALA A 127 -0.45 -0.95 -13.40
C ALA A 127 -1.57 -1.77 -12.72
N VAL A 128 -2.72 -1.16 -12.45
CA VAL A 128 -3.89 -1.86 -11.86
C VAL A 128 -4.35 -3.02 -12.73
N ALA A 129 -4.52 -2.79 -14.04
CA ALA A 129 -4.93 -3.84 -14.97
C ALA A 129 -3.92 -5.00 -15.01
N MET A 130 -2.62 -4.70 -15.01
CA MET A 130 -1.57 -5.71 -15.00
C MET A 130 -1.52 -6.52 -13.70
N THR A 131 -1.72 -5.88 -12.55
CA THR A 131 -1.79 -6.57 -11.25
C THR A 131 -3.00 -7.50 -11.18
N ILE A 132 -4.17 -7.06 -11.62
CA ILE A 132 -5.38 -7.90 -11.68
C ILE A 132 -5.19 -9.07 -12.65
N ALA A 133 -4.66 -8.83 -13.85
CA ALA A 133 -4.38 -9.89 -14.82
C ALA A 133 -3.36 -10.90 -14.29
N SER A 134 -2.36 -10.45 -13.55
CA SER A 134 -1.34 -11.32 -12.94
C SER A 134 -1.91 -12.21 -11.84
N ALA A 135 -2.90 -11.72 -11.09
CA ALA A 135 -3.60 -12.51 -10.07
C ALA A 135 -4.42 -13.67 -10.66
N GLN A 136 -4.92 -13.53 -11.90
CA GLN A 136 -5.66 -14.59 -12.59
C GLN A 136 -4.76 -15.74 -13.08
N ARG A 137 -3.47 -15.46 -13.30
CA ARG A 137 -2.47 -16.43 -13.75
C ARG A 137 -1.20 -16.31 -12.89
N PRO A 138 -1.28 -16.70 -11.61
CA PRO A 138 -0.22 -16.44 -10.66
C PRO A 138 1.07 -17.19 -11.05
N VAL A 139 2.18 -16.47 -10.95
CA VAL A 139 3.53 -17.04 -11.08
C VAL A 139 4.26 -16.68 -9.79
N THR A 140 4.69 -17.68 -9.03
CA THR A 140 5.43 -17.49 -7.78
C THR A 140 6.93 -17.69 -7.98
N LEU A 141 7.74 -17.12 -7.09
CA LEU A 141 9.19 -17.33 -7.11
C LEU A 141 9.54 -18.81 -6.96
N SER A 142 8.88 -19.54 -6.05
CA SER A 142 9.05 -20.98 -5.88
C SER A 142 8.73 -21.76 -7.17
N GLY A 143 7.63 -21.41 -7.85
CA GLY A 143 7.27 -22.04 -9.12
C GLY A 143 8.30 -21.78 -10.22
N LEU A 144 8.95 -20.61 -10.23
CA LEU A 144 10.05 -20.30 -11.15
C LEU A 144 11.33 -21.06 -10.81
N GLN A 145 11.65 -21.22 -9.53
CA GLN A 145 12.79 -22.01 -9.05
C GLN A 145 12.61 -23.49 -9.42
N ASP A 146 11.43 -24.06 -9.15
CA ASP A 146 11.09 -25.44 -9.52
C ASP A 146 11.09 -25.63 -11.04
N GLY A 147 10.53 -24.66 -11.76
CA GLY A 147 10.53 -24.64 -13.22
C GLY A 147 11.94 -24.60 -13.79
N PHE A 148 12.83 -23.80 -13.20
CA PHE A 148 14.23 -23.71 -13.59
C PHE A 148 14.94 -25.04 -13.35
N ALA A 149 14.79 -25.65 -12.17
CA ALA A 149 15.42 -26.93 -11.84
C ALA A 149 15.04 -28.05 -12.83
N ARG A 150 13.79 -28.06 -13.33
CA ARG A 150 13.35 -29.03 -14.34
C ARG A 150 14.01 -28.84 -15.71
N ILE A 151 14.16 -27.61 -16.16
CA ILE A 151 14.74 -27.31 -17.49
C ILE A 151 16.26 -27.26 -17.48
N GLU A 152 16.86 -27.17 -16.30
CA GLU A 152 18.28 -26.94 -16.10
C GLU A 152 19.20 -27.84 -16.95
N PRO A 153 19.00 -29.17 -17.03
CA PRO A 153 19.88 -30.03 -17.83
C PRO A 153 19.85 -29.70 -19.33
N SER A 154 18.71 -29.20 -19.81
CA SER A 154 18.50 -28.85 -21.22
C SER A 154 19.06 -27.46 -21.61
N LEU A 155 19.42 -26.63 -20.63
CA LEU A 155 19.93 -25.28 -20.86
C LEU A 155 21.40 -25.26 -21.32
N VAL A 156 22.17 -26.27 -20.90
CA VAL A 156 23.58 -26.45 -21.26
C VAL A 156 23.73 -27.34 -22.50
N ALA A 157 22.71 -28.14 -22.81
CA ALA A 157 22.69 -28.99 -23.99
C ALA A 157 22.78 -28.15 -25.28
N LYS A 158 23.81 -28.43 -26.09
CA LYS A 158 24.01 -27.77 -27.38
C LYS A 158 22.96 -28.28 -28.38
N PRO A 159 22.37 -27.43 -29.25
CA PRO A 159 21.42 -27.88 -30.26
C PRO A 159 21.98 -29.05 -31.08
N PRO A 160 21.18 -30.08 -31.43
CA PRO A 160 21.69 -31.35 -31.96
C PRO A 160 22.37 -31.29 -33.35
N ARG A 161 22.46 -30.14 -34.01
CA ARG A 161 22.70 -30.11 -35.46
C ARG A 161 24.09 -29.74 -35.97
N GLU A 162 25.12 -29.43 -35.16
CA GLU A 162 26.37 -28.92 -35.80
C GLU A 162 27.76 -29.18 -35.16
N SER A 163 27.91 -29.80 -33.98
CA SER A 163 29.17 -29.59 -33.21
C SER A 163 29.85 -30.80 -32.57
N TRP A 164 29.50 -32.04 -32.89
CA TRP A 164 30.24 -33.19 -32.33
C TRP A 164 31.46 -33.56 -33.19
N TRP A 165 31.29 -33.68 -34.51
CA TRP A 165 32.38 -33.95 -35.47
C TRP A 165 33.45 -32.84 -35.53
N ASN A 166 33.00 -31.60 -35.36
CA ASN A 166 33.85 -30.41 -35.36
C ASN A 166 34.57 -30.15 -34.02
N GLY A 167 34.18 -30.84 -32.94
CA GLY A 167 34.85 -30.82 -31.64
C GLY A 167 36.05 -31.78 -31.63
N PHE A 168 35.81 -33.02 -32.07
CA PHE A 168 36.83 -34.06 -32.17
C PHE A 168 38.05 -33.63 -33.01
N ARG A 169 37.83 -32.96 -34.15
CA ARG A 169 38.90 -32.45 -35.01
C ARG A 169 39.72 -31.32 -34.37
N ARG A 170 39.15 -30.60 -33.41
CA ARG A 170 39.78 -29.47 -32.70
C ARG A 170 40.55 -29.92 -31.47
N GLU A 171 40.07 -30.93 -30.74
CA GLU A 171 40.81 -31.56 -29.63
C GLU A 171 42.16 -32.11 -30.10
N MET A 172 42.22 -32.71 -31.29
CA MET A 172 43.49 -33.16 -31.88
C MET A 172 44.46 -32.01 -32.20
N SER A 173 43.95 -30.79 -32.41
CA SER A 173 44.78 -29.59 -32.67
C SER A 173 45.14 -28.80 -31.41
N SER A 174 44.48 -29.07 -30.27
CA SER A 174 44.59 -28.25 -29.05
C SER A 174 45.45 -28.84 -27.94
N LEU A 175 46.16 -29.94 -28.18
CA LEU A 175 47.17 -30.49 -27.26
C LEU A 175 48.35 -29.52 -26.98
N PHE A 176 48.36 -28.32 -27.60
CA PHE A 176 49.37 -27.27 -27.45
C PHE A 176 48.77 -25.89 -27.09
N VAL A 177 47.78 -25.79 -26.19
CA VAL A 177 47.30 -24.47 -25.73
C VAL A 177 47.28 -24.36 -24.20
N VAL A 178 48.33 -23.74 -23.67
CA VAL A 178 48.41 -23.21 -22.31
C VAL A 178 47.46 -22.00 -22.20
N ARG A 179 46.51 -22.02 -21.25
CA ARG A 179 45.57 -20.90 -21.03
C ARG A 179 45.78 -20.24 -19.67
N ARG A 180 45.94 -18.91 -19.66
CA ARG A 180 46.03 -18.03 -18.48
C ARG A 180 44.71 -17.96 -17.70
N ALA A 181 44.82 -17.81 -16.38
CA ALA A 181 43.78 -18.09 -15.37
C ALA A 181 42.85 -16.93 -14.99
N ASP A 182 42.89 -15.78 -15.65
CA ASP A 182 42.35 -14.52 -15.05
C ASP A 182 41.15 -13.88 -15.80
N ALA A 183 40.29 -14.67 -16.46
CA ALA A 183 39.05 -14.15 -17.08
C ALA A 183 37.80 -14.85 -16.49
N PRO A 184 36.74 -14.11 -16.10
CA PRO A 184 35.47 -14.72 -15.71
C PRO A 184 34.99 -15.64 -16.81
N SER A 185 34.84 -16.91 -16.49
CA SER A 185 34.49 -17.91 -17.47
C SER A 185 33.12 -17.60 -18.10
N ALA A 186 33.11 -17.47 -19.43
CA ALA A 186 31.91 -17.30 -20.24
C ALA A 186 31.25 -18.65 -20.59
N LEU A 187 31.60 -19.72 -19.86
CA LEU A 187 31.07 -21.05 -20.11
C LEU A 187 29.56 -21.07 -19.82
N PRO A 188 28.77 -21.79 -20.64
CA PRO A 188 27.34 -21.96 -20.42
C PRO A 188 26.97 -22.49 -19.03
N GLY A 189 27.83 -23.33 -18.42
CA GLY A 189 27.66 -23.82 -17.05
C GLY A 189 27.66 -22.69 -16.01
N ASP A 190 28.63 -21.77 -16.09
CA ASP A 190 28.73 -20.65 -15.14
C ASP A 190 27.55 -19.68 -15.26
N ARG A 191 27.03 -19.46 -16.47
CA ARG A 191 25.82 -18.66 -16.70
C ARG A 191 24.59 -19.27 -16.05
N ARG A 192 24.42 -20.59 -16.20
CA ARG A 192 23.34 -21.33 -15.53
C ARG A 192 23.46 -21.23 -14.02
N ASP A 193 24.67 -21.33 -13.47
CA ASP A 193 24.89 -21.24 -12.03
C ASP A 193 24.69 -19.81 -11.49
N ARG A 194 24.97 -18.78 -12.31
CA ARG A 194 24.57 -17.40 -12.00
C ARG A 194 23.05 -17.22 -12.03
N ALA A 195 22.37 -17.78 -13.03
CA ALA A 195 20.92 -17.73 -13.10
C ALA A 195 20.27 -18.39 -11.86
N ARG A 196 20.79 -19.55 -11.42
CA ARG A 196 20.33 -20.24 -10.21
C ARG A 196 20.48 -19.35 -8.98
N ARG A 197 21.68 -18.79 -8.75
CA ARG A 197 21.93 -17.90 -7.61
C ARG A 197 21.05 -16.65 -7.62
N ALA A 198 20.81 -16.09 -8.80
CA ALA A 198 19.90 -14.95 -8.94
C ALA A 198 18.46 -15.33 -8.53
N LEU A 199 17.96 -16.51 -8.93
CA LEU A 199 16.64 -17.00 -8.50
C LEU A 199 16.57 -17.28 -7.00
N GLU A 200 17.62 -17.83 -6.40
CA GLU A 200 17.72 -18.04 -4.94
C GLU A 200 17.64 -16.71 -4.18
N GLN A 201 18.15 -15.63 -4.77
CA GLN A 201 18.10 -14.27 -4.24
C GLN A 201 16.82 -13.49 -4.61
N GLY A 202 15.89 -14.10 -5.34
CA GLY A 202 14.67 -13.45 -5.83
C GLY A 202 14.86 -12.49 -7.01
N GLN A 203 16.06 -12.43 -7.60
CA GLN A 203 16.41 -11.58 -8.75
C GLN A 203 16.01 -12.25 -10.07
N VAL A 204 14.70 -12.32 -10.33
CA VAL A 204 14.13 -13.03 -11.48
C VAL A 204 14.48 -12.36 -12.82
N ASP A 205 14.60 -11.03 -12.84
CA ASP A 205 15.02 -10.24 -13.99
C ASP A 205 16.47 -10.56 -14.42
N VAL A 206 17.38 -10.66 -13.45
CA VAL A 206 18.77 -11.08 -13.67
C VAL A 206 18.84 -12.51 -14.18
N ALA A 207 18.10 -13.43 -13.54
CA ALA A 207 18.03 -14.83 -13.96
C ALA A 207 17.49 -14.97 -15.40
N LEU A 208 16.44 -14.24 -15.74
CA LEU A 208 15.87 -14.18 -17.09
C LEU A 208 16.92 -13.72 -18.12
N GLY A 209 17.69 -12.69 -17.78
CA GLY A 209 18.79 -12.19 -18.62
C GLY A 209 19.91 -13.21 -18.84
N GLU A 210 20.22 -14.04 -17.84
CA GLU A 210 21.22 -15.11 -18.00
C GLU A 210 20.67 -16.29 -18.82
N VAL A 211 19.45 -16.75 -18.55
CA VAL A 211 18.84 -17.89 -19.24
C VAL A 211 18.61 -17.62 -20.72
N THR A 212 18.18 -16.41 -21.09
CA THR A 212 17.98 -16.03 -22.50
C THR A 212 19.27 -16.02 -23.31
N ARG A 213 20.43 -15.97 -22.65
CA ARG A 213 21.76 -16.00 -23.27
C ARG A 213 22.41 -17.38 -23.23
N LEU A 214 21.72 -18.41 -22.73
CA LEU A 214 22.18 -19.80 -22.74
C LEU A 214 21.93 -20.44 -24.12
N PRO A 215 22.79 -21.38 -24.56
CA PRO A 215 22.61 -22.06 -25.85
C PRO A 215 21.30 -22.86 -25.91
N GLY A 216 20.83 -23.39 -24.79
CA GLY A 216 19.56 -24.10 -24.67
C GLY A 216 18.34 -23.22 -24.42
N ALA A 217 18.42 -21.89 -24.57
CA ALA A 217 17.31 -20.97 -24.28
C ALA A 217 16.02 -21.29 -25.06
N ALA A 218 16.14 -21.88 -26.25
CA ALA A 218 15.01 -22.31 -27.06
C ALA A 218 14.18 -23.44 -26.41
N ASN A 219 14.78 -24.21 -25.50
CA ASN A 219 14.11 -25.26 -24.72
C ASN A 219 13.39 -24.70 -23.49
N ALA A 220 13.64 -23.43 -23.14
CA ALA A 220 13.15 -22.78 -21.93
C ALA A 220 12.02 -21.77 -22.18
N LYS A 221 11.34 -21.82 -23.34
CA LYS A 221 10.36 -20.80 -23.75
C LYS A 221 9.26 -20.56 -22.71
N ASP A 222 8.70 -21.62 -22.15
CA ASP A 222 7.60 -21.51 -21.18
C ASP A 222 8.07 -20.92 -19.84
N TRP A 223 9.28 -21.28 -19.42
CA TRP A 223 9.91 -20.70 -18.24
C TRP A 223 10.23 -19.22 -18.46
N ILE A 224 10.80 -18.86 -19.61
CA ILE A 224 11.08 -17.47 -20.01
C ILE A 224 9.79 -16.65 -20.02
N ALA A 225 8.70 -17.18 -20.58
CA ALA A 225 7.41 -16.51 -20.60
C ALA A 225 6.86 -16.31 -19.17
N SER A 226 7.00 -17.30 -18.29
CA SER A 226 6.57 -17.21 -16.90
C SER A 226 7.40 -16.20 -16.11
N ALA A 227 8.72 -16.20 -16.27
CA ALA A 227 9.62 -15.23 -15.64
C ALA A 227 9.31 -13.79 -16.09
N ARG A 228 9.01 -13.59 -17.37
CA ARG A 228 8.56 -12.26 -17.87
C ARG A 228 7.26 -11.82 -17.23
N ARG A 229 6.26 -12.71 -17.10
CA ARG A 229 5.00 -12.37 -16.41
C ARG A 229 5.25 -12.01 -14.95
N TYR A 230 6.11 -12.74 -14.25
CA TYR A 230 6.51 -12.43 -12.88
C TYR A 230 7.11 -11.03 -12.75
N VAL A 231 8.09 -10.70 -13.61
CA VAL A 231 8.73 -9.36 -13.60
C VAL A 231 7.72 -8.26 -13.92
N LEU A 232 6.86 -8.46 -14.93
CA LEU A 232 5.81 -7.48 -15.26
C LEU A 232 4.83 -7.25 -14.11
N ALA A 233 4.46 -8.32 -13.38
CA ALA A 233 3.59 -8.21 -12.20
C ALA A 233 4.26 -7.39 -11.08
N HIS A 234 5.55 -7.63 -10.80
CA HIS A 234 6.29 -6.92 -9.77
C HIS A 234 6.51 -5.45 -10.13
N ASN A 235 6.86 -5.17 -11.39
CA ASN A 235 6.99 -3.79 -11.86
C ASN A 235 5.65 -3.02 -11.76
N ALA A 236 4.52 -3.68 -12.00
CA ALA A 236 3.20 -3.08 -11.81
C ALA A 236 2.91 -2.80 -10.32
N LEU A 237 3.27 -3.71 -9.43
CA LEU A 237 3.16 -3.52 -7.98
C LEU A 237 4.04 -2.35 -7.49
N ASP A 238 5.28 -2.25 -7.97
CA ASP A 238 6.19 -1.16 -7.58
C ASP A 238 5.67 0.20 -8.05
N ARG A 239 4.99 0.25 -9.21
CA ARG A 239 4.29 1.46 -9.68
C ARG A 239 3.10 1.83 -8.80
N ILE A 240 2.31 0.84 -8.35
CA ILE A 240 1.19 1.05 -7.41
C ILE A 240 1.72 1.55 -6.06
N GLU A 241 2.82 0.98 -5.57
CA GLU A 241 3.47 1.41 -4.33
C GLU A 241 3.99 2.84 -4.44
N THR A 242 4.64 3.17 -5.57
CA THR A 242 5.07 4.54 -5.86
C THR A 242 3.89 5.50 -5.92
N ALA A 243 2.79 5.10 -6.56
CA ALA A 243 1.56 5.88 -6.61
C ALA A 243 0.96 6.10 -5.21
N ALA A 244 1.01 5.10 -4.34
CA ALA A 244 0.53 5.21 -2.96
C ALA A 244 1.36 6.22 -2.14
N LEU A 245 2.68 6.28 -2.37
CA LEU A 245 3.57 7.24 -1.71
C LEU A 245 3.38 8.67 -2.22
N LEU A 246 3.11 8.83 -3.52
CA LEU A 246 2.97 10.13 -4.19
C LEU A 246 1.54 10.66 -4.23
N ALA A 247 0.54 9.86 -3.83
CA ALA A 247 -0.86 10.21 -3.96
C ALA A 247 -1.17 11.58 -3.32
N PRO A 248 -1.67 12.56 -4.09
CA PRO A 248 -2.17 13.80 -3.54
C PRO A 248 -3.43 13.53 -2.71
N PRO A 249 -3.74 14.35 -1.69
CA PRO A 249 -5.00 14.22 -0.97
C PRO A 249 -6.16 14.29 -1.97
N PRO A 250 -7.24 13.50 -1.80
CA PRO A 250 -8.36 13.55 -2.72
C PRO A 250 -8.90 14.98 -2.77
N VAL A 251 -8.93 15.54 -3.99
CA VAL A 251 -9.62 16.79 -4.24
C VAL A 251 -11.11 16.48 -4.12
N PRO A 252 -11.88 17.16 -3.25
CA PRO A 252 -13.32 16.96 -3.19
C PRO A 252 -13.92 17.16 -4.57
N ALA A 253 -14.90 16.34 -4.93
CA ALA A 253 -15.79 16.67 -6.03
C ALA A 253 -16.28 18.12 -5.81
N PRO A 254 -16.33 18.97 -6.86
CA PRO A 254 -16.84 20.32 -6.71
C PRO A 254 -18.18 20.23 -6.00
N ALA A 255 -18.32 20.96 -4.89
CA ALA A 255 -19.59 21.08 -4.19
C ALA A 255 -20.63 21.40 -5.26
N VAL A 256 -21.56 20.48 -5.49
CA VAL A 256 -22.71 20.74 -6.35
C VAL A 256 -23.28 22.02 -5.78
N PRO A 257 -23.32 23.15 -6.53
CA PRO A 257 -23.93 24.35 -6.01
C PRO A 257 -25.32 23.92 -5.57
N ALA A 258 -25.63 24.10 -4.28
CA ALA A 258 -26.95 23.84 -3.75
C ALA A 258 -27.91 24.48 -4.75
N ALA A 259 -28.68 23.63 -5.45
CA ALA A 259 -29.62 24.07 -6.45
C ALA A 259 -30.38 25.22 -5.79
N ALA A 260 -30.25 26.41 -6.37
CA ALA A 260 -30.91 27.60 -5.88
C ALA A 260 -32.33 27.21 -5.55
N ALA A 261 -32.71 27.34 -4.28
CA ALA A 261 -34.04 27.03 -3.81
C ALA A 261 -35.02 27.71 -4.78
N GLU A 262 -35.70 26.88 -5.57
CA GLU A 262 -36.71 27.33 -6.50
C GLU A 262 -37.76 28.06 -5.65
N PRO A 263 -38.05 29.34 -5.91
CA PRO A 263 -38.99 30.09 -5.09
C PRO A 263 -40.34 29.39 -5.15
N ALA A 264 -40.86 29.01 -3.99
CA ALA A 264 -42.14 28.33 -3.85
C ALA A 264 -43.24 29.11 -4.61
N PRO A 265 -44.15 28.42 -5.32
CA PRO A 265 -45.22 29.09 -6.05
C PRO A 265 -46.12 29.84 -5.08
N ALA A 266 -46.29 31.14 -5.32
CA ALA A 266 -47.21 31.99 -4.59
C ALA A 266 -48.64 31.41 -4.66
N SER A 267 -49.20 31.11 -3.49
CA SER A 267 -50.62 30.77 -3.36
C SER A 267 -51.46 32.00 -3.70
N THR A 268 -52.24 31.90 -4.78
CA THR A 268 -53.26 32.88 -5.15
C THR A 268 -54.44 32.81 -4.15
N PRO A 269 -54.97 33.96 -3.68
CA PRO A 269 -56.18 33.95 -2.86
C PRO A 269 -57.40 33.75 -3.76
N LYS A 270 -58.30 32.86 -3.33
CA LYS A 270 -59.57 32.56 -3.99
C LYS A 270 -60.61 33.66 -3.66
N PRO A 271 -61.46 34.09 -4.62
CA PRO A 271 -62.48 35.11 -4.39
C PRO A 271 -63.60 34.68 -3.44
#